data_AF-A0AB35YTM3-F1
#
_entry.id   AF-A0AB35YTM3-F1
#
_cell.length_a   1.000
_cell.length_b   1.000
_cell.length_c   1.000
_cell.angle_alpha   90.00
_cell.angle_beta   90.00
_cell.angle_gamma   90.00
#
_symmetry.space_group_name_H-M   'P 1'
#
loop_
_entity.id
_entity.type
_entity.pdbx_description
1 polymer ?
#
loop_
_entity_poly.entity_id
_entity_poly.type
_entity_poly.pdbx_seq_one_letter_code
_entity_poly.pdbx_strand_id
1 'polypeptide(L)'
;MKKLLYIISFLFFTVAIAQDDCIPIPNGNFQEWSGTDNPKNWLTTNMGDKYGTPNINFDMRNVFQTPGKFGFGVRIKNASILEMLKNEKPAEYAKLPASIKEQLRKSSFSGSLFTCQGNCEGAVLAENEIFMRENMSFPVEKAPGALCGYYKANLKEGDKLWIWPILFMENKNFAGGVMPGETASVISKSTGDWTPFRIPLRILPNRKVAKAVIQLQMVNSGFPITPPYGMNAVELAQKYPSTDGSEVFIDELCFCGEADYIAEDDPILDGIDTEGGSIGQNPNDDGTNGDDDHPENLYVAMDGNDANSGSKTNPFATLQKALDVANGKRQQGKNATIIVRDGTYKQAASVQWGTSSLPPLKIKAENEHQAIFVGSEKISGNISWQNFGQDIYKASNAKLHPNMVEAVTDYSNPYQNSVPALLMNGEVLNFTQAVQQTAGSYFVSPQITMVHPKNGAAPSSSNTEVSVFPSAIKISGGGAISINGLRFKGYPISSLPSGTVPFKSGLDVSDNVGVANCLFK
;
A
#
# COMPACT_ATOMS: atom_id res chain seq x y z
N MET A 1 -41.17 51.03 -11.78
CA MET A 1 -41.31 49.61 -12.19
C MET A 1 -40.23 49.14 -13.18
N LYS A 2 -39.98 49.79 -14.32
CA LYS A 2 -38.94 49.35 -15.29
C LYS A 2 -37.52 49.18 -14.70
N LYS A 3 -37.08 50.06 -13.79
CA LYS A 3 -35.76 49.93 -13.13
C LYS A 3 -35.66 48.79 -12.10
N LEU A 4 -36.78 48.36 -11.52
CA LEU A 4 -36.82 47.23 -10.57
C LEU A 4 -36.71 45.89 -11.31
N LEU A 5 -37.29 45.79 -12.51
CA LEU A 5 -37.14 44.64 -13.40
C LEU A 5 -35.70 44.45 -13.89
N TYR A 6 -34.96 45.54 -14.15
CA TYR A 6 -33.54 45.43 -14.51
C TYR A 6 -32.66 44.97 -13.34
N ILE A 7 -32.92 45.42 -12.11
CA ILE A 7 -32.15 44.97 -10.93
C ILE A 7 -32.44 43.50 -10.62
N ILE A 8 -33.70 43.06 -10.72
CA ILE A 8 -34.06 41.64 -10.54
C ILE A 8 -33.43 40.79 -11.66
N SER A 9 -33.46 41.25 -12.92
CA SER A 9 -32.82 40.51 -14.02
C SER A 9 -31.28 40.48 -13.92
N PHE A 10 -30.65 41.51 -13.32
CA PHE A 10 -29.20 41.52 -13.08
C PHE A 10 -28.83 40.63 -11.89
N LEU A 11 -29.64 40.59 -10.82
CA LEU A 11 -29.45 39.67 -9.70
C LEU A 11 -29.61 38.19 -10.11
N PHE A 12 -30.55 37.88 -10.99
CA PHE A 12 -30.68 36.51 -11.53
C PHE A 12 -29.55 36.14 -12.48
N PHE A 13 -28.93 37.10 -13.19
CA PHE A 13 -27.75 36.83 -14.01
C PHE A 13 -26.46 36.67 -13.19
N THR A 14 -26.28 37.39 -12.09
CA THR A 14 -25.08 37.26 -11.25
C THR A 14 -25.00 35.96 -10.45
N VAL A 15 -26.14 35.29 -10.19
CA VAL A 15 -26.15 33.97 -9.52
C VAL A 15 -25.85 32.83 -10.51
N ALA A 16 -26.03 33.04 -11.81
CA ALA A 16 -25.74 32.03 -12.84
C ALA A 16 -24.25 31.94 -13.23
N ILE A 17 -23.42 32.94 -12.90
CA ILE A 17 -22.02 33.02 -13.37
C ILE A 17 -21.04 32.30 -12.40
N ALA A 18 -21.50 31.79 -11.26
CA ALA A 18 -20.63 31.06 -10.32
C ALA A 18 -20.59 29.53 -10.55
N GLN A 19 -21.35 29.00 -11.54
CA GLN A 19 -21.35 27.57 -11.88
C GLN A 19 -20.50 27.21 -13.11
N ASP A 20 -19.93 28.18 -13.83
CA ASP A 20 -19.23 27.95 -15.09
C ASP A 20 -17.88 27.21 -14.97
N ASP A 21 -17.35 27.03 -13.75
CA ASP A 21 -16.06 26.37 -13.51
C ASP A 21 -16.16 24.87 -13.17
N CYS A 22 -17.35 24.29 -13.23
CA CYS A 22 -17.60 22.90 -12.86
C CYS A 22 -17.37 21.97 -14.07
N ILE A 23 -16.19 21.37 -14.16
CA ILE A 23 -15.87 20.32 -15.15
C ILE A 23 -16.66 19.06 -14.76
N PRO A 24 -17.59 18.59 -15.62
CA PRO A 24 -18.46 17.48 -15.28
C PRO A 24 -17.66 16.18 -15.14
N ILE A 25 -17.93 15.44 -14.06
CA ILE A 25 -17.48 14.05 -13.94
C ILE A 25 -18.50 13.19 -14.69
N PRO A 26 -18.09 12.20 -15.51
CA PRO A 26 -19.01 11.31 -16.19
C PRO A 26 -19.98 10.65 -15.19
N ASN A 27 -21.27 10.99 -15.31
CA ASN A 27 -22.30 10.57 -14.37
C ASN A 27 -21.97 10.93 -12.89
N GLY A 28 -21.28 12.05 -12.66
CA GLY A 28 -20.91 12.54 -11.32
C GLY A 28 -22.06 13.11 -10.49
N ASN A 29 -23.18 13.38 -11.14
CA ASN A 29 -24.47 13.67 -10.54
C ASN A 29 -25.42 12.45 -10.61
N PHE A 30 -24.86 11.25 -10.72
CA PHE A 30 -25.53 9.94 -10.55
C PHE A 30 -26.86 9.76 -11.28
N GLN A 31 -27.09 10.53 -12.33
CA GLN A 31 -28.34 10.60 -13.08
C GLN A 31 -28.67 9.33 -13.86
N GLU A 32 -27.63 8.56 -14.20
CA GLU A 32 -27.77 7.28 -14.87
C GLU A 32 -27.93 6.11 -13.88
N TRP A 33 -28.07 6.39 -12.57
CA TRP A 33 -28.39 5.37 -11.56
C TRP A 33 -29.87 5.44 -11.10
N SER A 34 -30.76 5.90 -11.98
CA SER A 34 -32.19 5.94 -11.66
C SER A 34 -32.78 4.52 -11.68
N GLY A 35 -33.26 4.00 -10.55
CA GLY A 35 -34.01 2.74 -10.51
C GLY A 35 -33.15 1.50 -10.27
N THR A 36 -33.26 0.49 -11.15
CA THR A 36 -32.59 -0.83 -11.04
C THR A 36 -31.44 -1.01 -12.02
N ASP A 37 -31.00 0.07 -12.67
CA ASP A 37 -29.93 0.02 -13.66
C ASP A 37 -28.55 -0.09 -12.98
N ASN A 38 -27.62 -0.78 -13.64
CA ASN A 38 -26.25 -0.91 -13.14
C ASN A 38 -25.56 0.47 -13.10
N PRO A 39 -24.79 0.77 -12.04
CA PRO A 39 -24.06 2.03 -11.95
C PRO A 39 -23.14 2.18 -13.16
N LYS A 40 -23.37 3.24 -13.95
CA LYS A 40 -22.55 3.55 -15.12
C LYS A 40 -21.39 4.45 -14.72
N ASN A 41 -20.17 4.03 -15.06
CA ASN A 41 -18.90 4.70 -14.75
C ASN A 41 -18.52 4.76 -13.26
N TRP A 42 -19.16 3.96 -12.44
CA TRP A 42 -18.90 3.92 -11.01
C TRP A 42 -19.05 2.51 -10.47
N LEU A 43 -18.41 2.28 -9.34
CA LEU A 43 -18.30 1.00 -8.68
C LEU A 43 -18.30 1.21 -7.17
N THR A 44 -18.94 0.31 -6.44
CA THR A 44 -19.01 0.38 -4.98
C THR A 44 -18.55 -0.95 -4.40
N THR A 45 -17.68 -0.97 -3.40
CA THR A 45 -17.46 -2.21 -2.65
C THR A 45 -18.58 -2.41 -1.65
N ASN A 46 -18.92 -3.67 -1.37
CA ASN A 46 -20.02 -4.09 -0.50
C ASN A 46 -21.45 -3.99 -1.10
N MET A 47 -21.57 -4.12 -2.43
CA MET A 47 -22.84 -4.50 -3.09
C MET A 47 -22.67 -5.86 -3.81
N GLY A 48 -23.71 -6.70 -3.77
CA GLY A 48 -23.74 -8.00 -4.45
C GLY A 48 -23.72 -7.89 -5.99
N ASP A 49 -23.42 -9.00 -6.67
CA ASP A 49 -23.20 -9.06 -8.13
C ASP A 49 -24.49 -9.13 -8.99
N LYS A 50 -24.33 -9.38 -10.31
CA LYS A 50 -25.40 -9.59 -11.32
C LYS A 50 -26.42 -10.70 -10.97
N TYR A 51 -26.10 -11.59 -10.04
CA TYR A 51 -27.01 -12.59 -9.44
C TYR A 51 -27.05 -12.46 -7.90
N GLY A 52 -26.87 -11.23 -7.41
CA GLY A 52 -26.57 -10.87 -6.03
C GLY A 52 -27.35 -11.67 -5.00
N THR A 53 -26.69 -12.64 -4.39
CA THR A 53 -27.10 -13.13 -3.07
C THR A 53 -26.18 -12.42 -2.06
N PRO A 54 -26.72 -11.56 -1.17
CA PRO A 54 -27.74 -11.94 -0.19
C PRO A 54 -29.12 -11.50 -0.64
N ASN A 55 -30.01 -12.47 -0.80
CA ASN A 55 -31.37 -12.25 -1.24
C ASN A 55 -32.24 -11.71 -0.08
N ILE A 56 -32.03 -10.50 0.44
CA ILE A 56 -33.12 -9.70 1.01
C ILE A 56 -32.76 -8.20 1.09
N ASN A 57 -33.58 -7.34 0.47
CA ASN A 57 -33.91 -5.94 0.82
C ASN A 57 -32.85 -4.91 1.29
N PHE A 58 -31.55 -5.16 1.18
CA PHE A 58 -30.51 -4.13 1.30
C PHE A 58 -30.09 -3.64 -0.08
N ASP A 59 -31.10 -3.37 -0.92
CA ASP A 59 -30.96 -2.60 -2.14
C ASP A 59 -30.51 -1.19 -1.73
N MET A 60 -29.20 -1.00 -1.71
CA MET A 60 -28.56 0.29 -1.53
C MET A 60 -28.77 1.11 -2.82
N ARG A 61 -30.05 1.41 -3.14
CA ARG A 61 -30.42 2.57 -3.95
C ARG A 61 -30.04 3.80 -3.14
N ASN A 62 -28.75 4.06 -3.17
CA ASN A 62 -28.09 5.15 -2.50
C ASN A 62 -28.29 6.45 -3.25
N VAL A 63 -29.03 6.41 -4.36
CA VAL A 63 -29.20 7.52 -5.27
C VAL A 63 -30.47 8.26 -4.87
N PHE A 64 -30.35 9.54 -4.53
CA PHE A 64 -31.48 10.37 -4.12
C PHE A 64 -31.48 11.66 -4.91
N GLN A 65 -32.65 12.25 -5.14
CA GLN A 65 -32.73 13.57 -5.73
C GLN A 65 -32.80 14.62 -4.62
N THR A 66 -31.83 15.54 -4.57
CA THR A 66 -31.95 16.69 -3.67
C THR A 66 -32.96 17.68 -4.24
N PRO A 67 -34.00 18.07 -3.48
CA PRO A 67 -34.96 19.07 -3.95
C PRO A 67 -34.26 20.36 -4.39
N GLY A 68 -34.54 20.80 -5.62
CA GLY A 68 -33.97 22.03 -6.18
C GLY A 68 -32.56 21.90 -6.78
N LYS A 69 -31.98 20.70 -6.81
CA LYS A 69 -30.69 20.42 -7.48
C LYS A 69 -30.87 19.60 -8.75
N PHE A 70 -29.91 19.71 -9.66
CA PHE A 70 -29.89 18.98 -10.92
C PHE A 70 -29.16 17.63 -10.75
N GLY A 71 -29.82 16.54 -11.13
CA GLY A 71 -29.30 15.18 -11.00
C GLY A 71 -29.66 14.52 -9.67
N PHE A 72 -28.91 13.49 -9.32
CA PHE A 72 -29.05 12.71 -8.10
C PHE A 72 -27.73 12.76 -7.31
N GLY A 73 -27.81 12.64 -5.99
CA GLY A 73 -26.66 12.42 -5.11
C GLY A 73 -26.54 10.94 -4.74
N VAL A 74 -25.45 10.56 -4.07
CA VAL A 74 -25.17 9.19 -3.61
C VAL A 74 -25.01 9.14 -2.09
N ARG A 75 -25.58 8.12 -1.46
CA ARG A 75 -25.41 7.78 -0.05
C ARG A 75 -24.36 6.68 0.05
N ILE A 76 -23.42 6.80 0.96
CA ILE A 76 -22.47 5.75 1.31
C ILE A 76 -22.81 5.38 2.74
N LYS A 77 -23.09 4.11 3.02
CA LYS A 77 -23.45 3.65 4.36
C LYS A 77 -22.65 2.40 4.70
N ASN A 78 -22.19 2.30 5.95
CA ASN A 78 -21.58 1.07 6.43
C ASN A 78 -22.67 0.07 6.74
N ALA A 79 -22.57 -1.09 6.10
CA ALA A 79 -23.47 -2.19 6.34
C ALA A 79 -22.99 -2.96 7.58
N SER A 80 -23.84 -3.01 8.60
CA SER A 80 -23.67 -3.91 9.74
C SER A 80 -23.72 -5.36 9.27
N ILE A 81 -22.65 -6.13 9.49
CA ILE A 81 -22.75 -7.60 9.38
C ILE A 81 -23.79 -8.10 10.40
N LEU A 82 -23.89 -7.44 11.56
CA LEU A 82 -24.82 -7.82 12.60
C LEU A 82 -26.28 -7.57 12.21
N GLU A 83 -26.64 -6.37 11.75
CA GLU A 83 -28.01 -6.09 11.30
C GLU A 83 -28.37 -6.87 10.04
N MET A 84 -27.38 -7.14 9.16
CA MET A 84 -27.56 -8.09 8.06
C MET A 84 -27.92 -9.47 8.63
N LEU A 85 -27.11 -10.08 9.48
CA LEU A 85 -27.41 -11.40 10.07
C LEU A 85 -28.75 -11.42 10.82
N LYS A 86 -29.11 -10.33 11.50
CA LYS A 86 -30.39 -10.20 12.22
C LYS A 86 -31.59 -10.19 11.28
N ASN A 87 -31.51 -9.47 10.16
CA ASN A 87 -32.61 -9.38 9.19
C ASN A 87 -32.65 -10.62 8.29
N GLU A 88 -31.49 -11.08 7.84
CA GLU A 88 -31.33 -12.18 6.88
C GLU A 88 -31.51 -13.55 7.50
N LYS A 89 -30.97 -13.71 8.70
CA LYS A 89 -30.88 -15.00 9.36
C LYS A 89 -31.24 -14.85 10.83
N PRO A 90 -32.46 -14.40 11.16
CA PRO A 90 -32.86 -14.07 12.53
C PRO A 90 -32.66 -15.24 13.50
N ALA A 91 -32.84 -16.48 13.04
CA ALA A 91 -32.60 -17.68 13.84
C ALA A 91 -31.12 -17.94 14.13
N GLU A 92 -30.21 -17.67 13.18
CA GLU A 92 -28.76 -17.77 13.41
C GLU A 92 -28.31 -16.63 14.32
N TYR A 93 -28.76 -15.40 14.05
CA TYR A 93 -28.50 -14.23 14.89
C TYR A 93 -28.96 -14.43 16.35
N ALA A 94 -30.15 -15.00 16.57
CA ALA A 94 -30.66 -15.27 17.91
C ALA A 94 -29.73 -16.21 18.70
N LYS A 95 -29.05 -17.16 18.03
CA LYS A 95 -28.10 -18.11 18.64
C LYS A 95 -26.73 -17.51 18.92
N LEU A 96 -26.38 -16.36 18.34
CA LEU A 96 -25.06 -15.75 18.54
C LEU A 96 -24.89 -15.26 19.98
N PRO A 97 -23.77 -15.61 20.66
CA PRO A 97 -23.42 -15.05 21.96
C PRO A 97 -23.29 -13.52 21.92
N ALA A 98 -23.53 -12.84 23.03
CA ALA A 98 -23.41 -11.39 23.12
C ALA A 98 -22.02 -10.87 22.73
N SER A 99 -20.95 -11.60 23.07
CA SER A 99 -19.57 -11.28 22.69
C SER A 99 -19.34 -11.33 21.18
N ILE A 100 -19.91 -12.32 20.48
CA ILE A 100 -19.81 -12.43 19.02
C ILE A 100 -20.65 -11.35 18.34
N LYS A 101 -21.84 -11.04 18.87
CA LYS A 101 -22.64 -9.92 18.38
C LYS A 101 -21.88 -8.61 18.48
N GLU A 102 -21.17 -8.41 19.59
CA GLU A 102 -20.33 -7.23 19.80
C GLU A 102 -19.11 -7.19 18.87
N GLN A 103 -18.47 -8.34 18.62
CA GLN A 103 -17.39 -8.43 17.64
C GLN A 103 -17.89 -8.11 16.22
N LEU A 104 -19.05 -8.66 15.83
CA LEU A 104 -19.65 -8.41 14.52
C LEU A 104 -20.14 -6.98 14.33
N ARG A 105 -20.48 -6.25 15.40
CA ARG A 105 -20.72 -4.79 15.31
C ARG A 105 -19.46 -4.01 14.95
N LYS A 106 -18.31 -4.48 15.44
CA LYS A 106 -16.99 -3.88 15.17
C LYS A 106 -16.45 -4.31 13.81
N SER A 107 -16.90 -5.45 13.29
CA SER A 107 -16.68 -5.90 11.92
C SER A 107 -17.69 -5.25 10.97
N SER A 108 -17.61 -3.95 10.74
CA SER A 108 -18.38 -3.31 9.66
C SER A 108 -17.56 -3.33 8.36
N PHE A 109 -18.24 -3.50 7.23
CA PHE A 109 -17.60 -3.30 5.93
C PHE A 109 -17.64 -1.83 5.58
N SER A 110 -16.48 -1.19 5.54
CA SER A 110 -16.36 0.21 5.15
C SER A 110 -16.92 0.42 3.73
N GLY A 111 -17.98 1.22 3.61
CA GLY A 111 -18.57 1.58 2.33
C GLY A 111 -17.59 2.39 1.48
N SER A 112 -17.56 2.09 0.18
CA SER A 112 -16.68 2.76 -0.77
C SER A 112 -17.37 3.05 -2.11
N LEU A 113 -16.83 4.02 -2.83
CA LEU A 113 -17.27 4.40 -4.16
C LEU A 113 -16.06 4.79 -4.99
N PHE A 114 -15.98 4.30 -6.23
CA PHE A 114 -14.89 4.56 -7.16
C PHE A 114 -15.40 4.85 -8.56
N THR A 115 -14.74 5.76 -9.27
CA THR A 115 -14.98 5.96 -10.70
C THR A 115 -14.35 4.86 -11.54
N CYS A 116 -14.96 4.54 -12.68
CA CYS A 116 -14.44 3.59 -13.65
C CYS A 116 -14.96 3.91 -15.06
N GLN A 117 -14.37 3.29 -16.08
CA GLN A 117 -14.84 3.36 -17.46
C GLN A 117 -14.94 1.94 -18.02
N GLY A 118 -16.11 1.59 -18.60
CA GLY A 118 -16.34 0.26 -19.17
C GLY A 118 -16.85 -0.78 -18.16
N ASN A 119 -16.24 -1.98 -18.14
CA ASN A 119 -16.66 -3.08 -17.26
C ASN A 119 -16.08 -2.93 -15.85
N CYS A 120 -16.79 -2.19 -15.01
CA CYS A 120 -16.40 -1.91 -13.64
C CYS A 120 -16.35 -3.16 -12.74
N GLU A 121 -17.20 -4.18 -12.98
CA GLU A 121 -17.21 -5.42 -12.20
C GLU A 121 -15.91 -6.21 -12.37
N GLY A 122 -15.42 -6.29 -13.62
CA GLY A 122 -14.16 -6.97 -13.91
C GLY A 122 -12.95 -6.32 -13.26
N ALA A 123 -13.01 -5.02 -12.97
CA ALA A 123 -11.92 -4.26 -12.37
C ALA A 123 -11.68 -4.61 -10.90
N VAL A 124 -12.72 -4.92 -10.11
CA VAL A 124 -12.57 -5.30 -8.68
C VAL A 124 -12.04 -6.70 -8.51
N LEU A 125 -12.50 -7.61 -9.38
CA LEU A 125 -12.11 -9.02 -9.31
C LEU A 125 -10.70 -9.24 -9.85
N ALA A 126 -10.15 -8.28 -10.58
CA ALA A 126 -8.77 -8.33 -11.02
C ALA A 126 -7.83 -8.04 -9.84
N GLU A 127 -7.12 -9.06 -9.37
CA GLU A 127 -6.00 -8.93 -8.41
C GLU A 127 -4.79 -8.15 -8.99
N ASN A 128 -4.95 -7.55 -10.17
CA ASN A 128 -3.90 -6.88 -10.92
C ASN A 128 -4.09 -5.36 -10.84
N GLU A 129 -3.20 -4.70 -10.11
CA GLU A 129 -3.15 -3.24 -9.95
C GLU A 129 -3.08 -2.49 -11.31
N ILE A 130 -2.41 -3.07 -12.30
CA ILE A 130 -2.35 -2.50 -13.66
C ILE A 130 -3.76 -2.47 -14.26
N PHE A 131 -4.51 -3.57 -14.14
CA PHE A 131 -5.87 -3.65 -14.66
C PHE A 131 -6.83 -2.68 -13.95
N MET A 132 -6.67 -2.52 -12.63
CA MET A 132 -7.42 -1.50 -11.88
C MET A 132 -7.11 -0.09 -12.40
N ARG A 133 -5.84 0.26 -12.57
CA ARG A 133 -5.44 1.58 -13.11
C ARG A 133 -5.92 1.81 -14.54
N GLU A 134 -6.07 0.76 -15.34
CA GLU A 134 -6.57 0.86 -16.71
C GLU A 134 -8.06 1.16 -16.77
N ASN A 135 -8.85 0.60 -15.87
CA ASN A 135 -10.31 0.62 -15.97
C ASN A 135 -10.98 1.49 -14.90
N MET A 136 -10.27 1.93 -13.87
CA MET A 136 -10.79 2.77 -12.77
C MET A 136 -10.57 4.27 -12.99
N SER A 137 -10.41 4.73 -14.22
CA SER A 137 -10.24 6.16 -14.54
C SER A 137 -11.22 6.61 -15.61
N PHE A 138 -11.43 7.92 -15.69
CA PHE A 138 -12.22 8.55 -16.74
C PHE A 138 -11.45 9.72 -17.36
N PRO A 139 -11.68 10.04 -18.64
CA PRO A 139 -10.99 11.14 -19.31
C PRO A 139 -11.40 12.49 -18.72
N VAL A 140 -10.44 13.42 -18.66
CA VAL A 140 -10.67 14.80 -18.27
C VAL A 140 -10.11 15.72 -19.35
N GLU A 141 -10.95 16.65 -19.85
CA GLU A 141 -10.57 17.54 -20.96
C GLU A 141 -9.59 18.64 -20.54
N LYS A 142 -9.68 19.10 -19.29
CA LYS A 142 -8.85 20.17 -18.73
C LYS A 142 -8.37 19.80 -17.34
N ALA A 143 -7.14 20.17 -17.02
CA ALA A 143 -6.57 19.88 -15.71
C ALA A 143 -7.32 20.68 -14.62
N PRO A 144 -7.85 20.03 -13.57
CA PRO A 144 -8.65 20.70 -12.56
C PRO A 144 -7.80 21.18 -11.37
N GLY A 145 -8.20 22.29 -10.75
CA GLY A 145 -7.57 22.80 -9.52
C GLY A 145 -8.09 22.21 -8.22
N ALA A 146 -9.29 21.61 -8.25
CA ALA A 146 -9.89 20.99 -7.07
C ALA A 146 -11.00 19.99 -7.45
N LEU A 147 -11.35 19.14 -6.49
CA LEU A 147 -12.61 18.39 -6.46
C LEU A 147 -13.60 19.12 -5.53
N CYS A 148 -14.81 19.41 -6.03
CA CYS A 148 -15.87 20.09 -5.29
C CYS A 148 -17.11 19.21 -5.18
N GLY A 149 -17.93 19.50 -4.18
CA GLY A 149 -19.27 18.96 -4.07
C GLY A 149 -19.94 19.42 -2.78
N TYR A 150 -21.06 18.78 -2.45
CA TYR A 150 -21.75 18.96 -1.18
C TYR A 150 -21.85 17.63 -0.46
N TYR A 151 -21.85 17.69 0.87
CA TYR A 151 -22.07 16.51 1.68
C TYR A 151 -23.04 16.74 2.85
N LYS A 152 -23.67 15.66 3.28
CA LYS A 152 -24.28 15.49 4.60
C LYS A 152 -23.69 14.26 5.23
N ALA A 153 -23.46 14.27 6.53
CA ALA A 153 -22.80 13.14 7.16
C ALA A 153 -23.33 12.87 8.56
N ASN A 154 -23.45 11.60 8.88
CA ASN A 154 -23.79 11.08 10.19
C ASN A 154 -22.73 10.05 10.57
N LEU A 155 -21.53 10.55 10.86
CA LEU A 155 -20.35 9.77 11.21
C LEU A 155 -20.42 9.38 12.70
N LYS A 156 -20.26 8.09 12.99
CA LYS A 156 -20.28 7.52 14.34
C LYS A 156 -18.88 7.40 14.91
N GLU A 157 -18.74 7.53 16.23
CA GLU A 157 -17.49 7.27 16.96
C GLU A 157 -16.24 7.98 16.40
N GLY A 158 -16.43 9.16 15.80
CA GLY A 158 -15.36 9.95 15.19
C GLY A 158 -14.87 9.41 13.84
N ASP A 159 -15.63 8.52 13.21
CA ASP A 159 -15.46 8.12 11.82
C ASP A 159 -15.29 9.32 10.88
N LYS A 160 -14.71 9.04 9.71
CA LYS A 160 -14.36 10.03 8.70
C LYS A 160 -14.75 9.49 7.33
N LEU A 161 -14.96 10.39 6.39
CA LEU A 161 -14.97 10.07 4.96
C LEU A 161 -13.66 10.58 4.36
N TRP A 162 -12.90 9.65 3.81
CA TRP A 162 -11.72 9.95 3.01
C TRP A 162 -12.10 10.00 1.53
N ILE A 163 -11.70 11.07 0.84
CA ILE A 163 -11.96 11.31 -0.57
C ILE A 163 -10.60 11.47 -1.26
N TRP A 164 -10.28 10.58 -2.19
CA TRP A 164 -8.99 10.50 -2.85
C TRP A 164 -9.12 10.68 -4.37
N PRO A 165 -9.04 11.94 -4.84
CA PRO A 165 -8.89 12.26 -6.25
C PRO A 165 -7.43 12.14 -6.70
N ILE A 166 -7.21 11.47 -7.82
CA ILE A 166 -5.92 11.30 -8.47
C ILE A 166 -6.02 11.74 -9.93
N LEU A 167 -4.99 12.43 -10.41
CA LEU A 167 -4.85 12.86 -11.80
C LEU A 167 -3.74 12.05 -12.47
N PHE A 168 -4.00 11.61 -13.70
CA PHE A 168 -3.09 10.82 -14.51
C PHE A 168 -2.86 11.46 -15.87
N MET A 169 -1.68 11.22 -16.44
CA MET A 169 -1.36 11.52 -17.82
C MET A 169 -1.97 10.46 -18.76
N GLU A 170 -1.88 10.68 -20.07
CA GLU A 170 -2.41 9.73 -21.07
C GLU A 170 -1.75 8.35 -20.96
N ASN A 171 -0.42 8.34 -20.72
CA ASN A 171 0.38 7.13 -20.48
C ASN A 171 0.16 6.50 -19.10
N LYS A 172 -0.85 6.98 -18.34
CA LYS A 172 -1.27 6.50 -17.02
C LYS A 172 -0.30 6.81 -15.89
N ASN A 173 0.81 7.50 -16.12
CA ASN A 173 1.67 7.95 -15.03
C ASN A 173 0.96 9.04 -14.21
N PHE A 174 1.30 9.12 -12.93
CA PHE A 174 0.76 10.11 -12.01
C PHE A 174 1.07 11.53 -12.52
N ALA A 175 0.04 12.36 -12.60
CA ALA A 175 0.13 13.76 -13.02
C ALA A 175 -0.07 14.73 -11.85
N GLY A 176 -0.76 14.30 -10.79
CA GLY A 176 -1.09 15.16 -9.67
C GLY A 176 -2.24 14.60 -8.84
N GLY A 177 -2.69 15.39 -7.86
CA GLY A 177 -3.77 15.02 -6.96
C GLY A 177 -3.68 15.76 -5.64
N VAL A 178 -4.15 15.12 -4.57
CA VAL A 178 -4.03 15.66 -3.20
C VAL A 178 -2.60 15.53 -2.70
N MET A 179 -1.99 16.65 -2.32
CA MET A 179 -0.59 16.68 -1.88
C MET A 179 -0.40 16.23 -0.42
N PRO A 180 0.80 15.74 -0.05
CA PRO A 180 1.09 15.34 1.31
C PRO A 180 0.82 16.47 2.32
N GLY A 181 0.18 16.12 3.43
CA GLY A 181 -0.23 17.08 4.46
C GLY A 181 -1.61 17.72 4.25
N GLU A 182 -2.20 17.61 3.05
CA GLU A 182 -3.51 18.23 2.77
C GLU A 182 -4.66 17.48 3.47
N THR A 183 -5.30 18.16 4.42
CA THR A 183 -6.35 17.58 5.27
C THR A 183 -7.74 17.67 4.65
N ALA A 184 -7.92 18.47 3.60
CA ALA A 184 -9.22 18.71 2.97
C ALA A 184 -9.84 17.44 2.38
N SER A 185 -9.02 16.44 2.06
CA SER A 185 -9.42 15.11 1.59
C SER A 185 -10.11 14.25 2.66
N VAL A 186 -10.15 14.70 3.92
CA VAL A 186 -10.74 13.95 5.04
C VAL A 186 -11.86 14.76 5.69
N ILE A 187 -13.10 14.34 5.44
CA ILE A 187 -14.30 14.90 6.07
C ILE A 187 -14.52 14.18 7.40
N SER A 188 -14.42 14.90 8.51
CA SER A 188 -14.58 14.38 9.87
C SER A 188 -15.81 14.92 10.61
N LYS A 189 -16.53 15.86 10.00
CA LYS A 189 -17.65 16.56 10.64
C LYS A 189 -18.98 15.96 10.22
N SER A 190 -19.77 15.51 11.21
CA SER A 190 -21.18 15.20 11.00
C SER A 190 -22.01 16.47 10.81
N THR A 191 -22.93 16.46 9.84
CA THR A 191 -23.80 17.57 9.50
C THR A 191 -25.11 17.07 8.88
N GLY A 192 -26.23 17.63 9.35
CA GLY A 192 -27.56 17.39 8.78
C GLY A 192 -27.87 18.27 7.57
N ASP A 193 -27.09 19.33 7.37
CA ASP A 193 -27.25 20.33 6.31
C ASP A 193 -26.25 20.08 5.18
N TRP A 194 -26.64 20.41 3.94
CA TRP A 194 -25.76 20.32 2.78
C TRP A 194 -24.59 21.27 2.96
N THR A 195 -23.42 20.69 3.21
CA THR A 195 -22.20 21.42 3.51
C THR A 195 -21.28 21.34 2.29
N PRO A 196 -20.84 22.47 1.71
CA PRO A 196 -19.91 22.43 0.60
C PRO A 196 -18.55 21.90 1.05
N PHE A 197 -17.85 21.20 0.17
CA PHE A 197 -16.45 20.85 0.35
C PHE A 197 -15.65 21.17 -0.91
N ARG A 198 -14.35 21.41 -0.71
CA ARG A 198 -13.37 21.68 -1.76
C ARG A 198 -12.06 21.02 -1.39
N ILE A 199 -11.58 20.12 -2.24
CA ILE A 199 -10.32 19.39 -2.06
C ILE A 199 -9.34 19.92 -3.10
N PRO A 200 -8.30 20.68 -2.71
CA PRO A 200 -7.29 21.18 -3.63
C PRO A 200 -6.57 20.03 -4.35
N LEU A 201 -6.33 20.21 -5.64
CA LEU A 201 -5.53 19.31 -6.48
C LEU A 201 -4.36 20.10 -7.01
N ARG A 202 -3.15 19.55 -6.87
CA ARG A 202 -1.96 20.14 -7.47
C ARG A 202 -1.38 19.22 -8.53
N ILE A 203 -0.87 19.81 -9.60
CA ILE A 203 -0.33 19.13 -10.76
C ILE A 203 1.17 19.24 -10.74
N LEU A 204 1.85 18.12 -10.95
CA LEU A 204 3.30 18.08 -11.00
C LEU A 204 3.83 18.87 -12.21
N PRO A 205 5.02 19.47 -12.11
CA PRO A 205 5.62 20.21 -13.22
C PRO A 205 5.71 19.36 -14.48
N ASN A 206 5.54 20.00 -15.64
CA ASN A 206 5.66 19.38 -16.96
C ASN A 206 4.73 18.17 -17.21
N ARG A 207 3.65 18.01 -16.44
CA ARG A 207 2.66 16.94 -16.63
C ARG A 207 1.39 17.45 -17.27
N LYS A 208 0.93 16.74 -18.30
CA LYS A 208 -0.37 16.99 -18.92
C LYS A 208 -1.39 16.00 -18.37
N VAL A 209 -2.35 16.50 -17.60
CA VAL A 209 -3.49 15.70 -17.11
C VAL A 209 -4.36 15.28 -18.29
N ALA A 210 -4.76 14.01 -18.31
CA ALA A 210 -5.65 13.44 -19.31
C ALA A 210 -6.76 12.57 -18.70
N LYS A 211 -6.52 12.00 -17.52
CA LYS A 211 -7.45 11.09 -16.84
C LYS A 211 -7.52 11.43 -15.36
N ALA A 212 -8.63 11.06 -14.72
CA ALA A 212 -8.77 11.15 -13.29
C ALA A 212 -9.43 9.90 -12.70
N VAL A 213 -9.18 9.71 -11.41
CA VAL A 213 -9.77 8.69 -10.56
C VAL A 213 -10.29 9.38 -9.32
N ILE A 214 -11.48 9.02 -8.86
CA ILE A 214 -12.00 9.47 -7.57
C ILE A 214 -12.39 8.24 -6.77
N GLN A 215 -11.84 8.15 -5.57
CA GLN A 215 -12.23 7.19 -4.57
C GLN A 215 -12.85 7.89 -3.36
N LEU A 216 -13.90 7.31 -2.79
CA LEU A 216 -14.49 7.71 -1.53
C LEU A 216 -14.54 6.48 -0.62
N GLN A 217 -14.14 6.63 0.64
CA GLN A 217 -14.05 5.53 1.60
C GLN A 217 -14.40 6.02 3.00
N MET A 218 -15.31 5.33 3.68
CA MET A 218 -15.53 5.57 5.11
C MET A 218 -14.48 4.83 5.95
N VAL A 219 -13.93 5.52 6.94
CA VAL A 219 -12.83 5.03 7.78
C VAL A 219 -13.06 5.45 9.24
N ASN A 220 -12.51 4.71 10.21
CA ASN A 220 -12.72 5.04 11.62
C ASN A 220 -11.92 6.25 12.12
N SER A 221 -12.15 6.62 13.38
CA SER A 221 -11.46 7.71 14.08
C SER A 221 -9.94 7.57 14.14
N GLY A 222 -9.41 6.33 14.08
CA GLY A 222 -7.98 6.03 14.05
C GLY A 222 -7.30 6.38 12.72
N PHE A 223 -8.07 6.57 11.64
CA PHE A 223 -7.51 7.00 10.35
C PHE A 223 -6.86 8.39 10.48
N PRO A 224 -5.60 8.58 10.06
CA PRO A 224 -4.93 9.87 10.20
C PRO A 224 -5.59 10.95 9.33
N ILE A 225 -5.53 12.20 9.76
CA ILE A 225 -6.10 13.33 8.98
C ILE A 225 -5.31 13.55 7.69
N THR A 226 -4.02 13.25 7.71
CA THR A 226 -3.19 13.11 6.50
C THR A 226 -3.18 11.64 6.10
N PRO A 227 -3.83 11.26 4.99
CA PRO A 227 -3.90 9.86 4.57
C PRO A 227 -2.48 9.31 4.35
N PRO A 228 -2.22 8.05 4.76
CA PRO A 228 -0.91 7.46 4.58
C PRO A 228 -0.69 7.11 3.11
N TYR A 229 0.38 7.64 2.52
CA TYR A 229 0.76 7.36 1.15
C TYR A 229 1.23 5.90 0.99
N GLY A 230 0.85 5.26 -0.11
CA GLY A 230 1.34 3.92 -0.48
C GLY A 230 0.55 2.73 0.06
N MET A 231 -0.55 2.95 0.79
CA MET A 231 -1.53 1.88 1.07
C MET A 231 -2.65 1.93 0.03
N ASN A 232 -3.10 0.76 -0.42
CA ASN A 232 -4.24 0.70 -1.31
C ASN A 232 -5.57 0.87 -0.53
N ALA A 233 -6.62 1.20 -1.26
CA ALA A 233 -7.98 1.35 -0.77
C ALA A 233 -8.48 0.25 0.18
N VAL A 234 -8.21 -1.01 -0.21
CA VAL A 234 -8.72 -2.21 0.46
C VAL A 234 -7.98 -2.41 1.77
N GLU A 235 -6.65 -2.26 1.76
CA GLU A 235 -5.82 -2.29 2.97
C GLU A 235 -6.26 -1.21 3.96
N LEU A 236 -6.56 0.00 3.48
CA LEU A 236 -7.07 1.08 4.30
C LEU A 236 -8.44 0.75 4.92
N ALA A 237 -9.35 0.19 4.13
CA ALA A 237 -10.65 -0.23 4.60
C ALA A 237 -10.57 -1.33 5.67
N GLN A 238 -9.60 -2.25 5.54
CA GLN A 238 -9.34 -3.32 6.51
C GLN A 238 -8.62 -2.83 7.78
N LYS A 239 -7.69 -1.88 7.63
CA LYS A 239 -6.90 -1.33 8.74
C LYS A 239 -7.70 -0.35 9.60
N TYR A 240 -8.58 0.42 8.97
CA TYR A 240 -9.42 1.43 9.63
C TYR A 240 -10.90 1.20 9.36
N PRO A 241 -11.47 0.03 9.74
CA PRO A 241 -12.87 -0.27 9.49
C PRO A 241 -13.72 0.76 10.22
N SER A 242 -14.58 1.44 9.48
CA SER A 242 -15.48 2.45 10.06
C SER A 242 -16.57 1.78 10.90
N THR A 243 -17.26 2.59 11.70
CA THR A 243 -18.28 2.15 12.64
C THR A 243 -19.59 1.85 11.93
N ASP A 244 -20.31 0.86 12.44
CA ASP A 244 -21.65 0.53 11.97
C ASP A 244 -22.61 1.73 12.05
N GLY A 245 -23.44 1.89 11.02
CA GLY A 245 -24.44 2.95 10.93
C GLY A 245 -23.90 4.32 10.55
N SER A 246 -22.58 4.47 10.37
CA SER A 246 -22.02 5.66 9.71
C SER A 246 -22.53 5.76 8.28
N GLU A 247 -22.85 6.98 7.89
CA GLU A 247 -23.32 7.29 6.54
C GLU A 247 -22.93 8.69 6.09
N VAL A 248 -22.71 8.82 4.80
CA VAL A 248 -22.44 10.10 4.14
C VAL A 248 -23.26 10.19 2.87
N PHE A 249 -23.79 11.36 2.59
CA PHE A 249 -24.48 11.68 1.36
C PHE A 249 -23.59 12.68 0.61
N ILE A 250 -23.36 12.43 -0.68
CA ILE A 250 -22.55 13.26 -1.56
C ILE A 250 -23.43 13.70 -2.73
N ASP A 251 -23.32 14.95 -3.12
CA ASP A 251 -24.12 15.53 -4.19
C ASP A 251 -23.32 16.55 -4.99
N GLU A 252 -23.71 16.74 -6.26
CA GLU A 252 -23.09 17.67 -7.21
C GLU A 252 -21.56 17.56 -7.27
N LEU A 253 -21.04 16.33 -7.34
CA LEU A 253 -19.60 16.10 -7.42
C LEU A 253 -19.09 16.57 -8.78
N CYS A 254 -18.11 17.48 -8.78
CA CYS A 254 -17.43 17.90 -10.01
C CYS A 254 -16.01 18.37 -9.76
N PHE A 255 -15.24 18.48 -10.83
CA PHE A 255 -13.95 19.16 -10.79
C PHE A 255 -14.15 20.66 -10.96
N CYS A 256 -13.38 21.47 -10.24
CA CYS A 256 -13.64 22.90 -10.12
C CYS A 256 -12.36 23.73 -9.98
N GLY A 257 -12.40 24.95 -10.53
CA GLY A 257 -11.27 25.89 -10.47
C GLY A 257 -10.11 25.51 -11.40
N GLU A 258 -9.21 26.46 -11.60
CA GLU A 258 -8.09 26.32 -12.52
C GLU A 258 -6.97 25.46 -11.96
N ALA A 259 -6.29 24.74 -12.86
CA ALA A 259 -5.11 23.93 -12.58
C ALA A 259 -4.06 24.69 -11.75
N ASP A 260 -3.69 24.12 -10.61
CA ASP A 260 -2.61 24.62 -9.76
C ASP A 260 -1.36 23.76 -10.00
N TYR A 261 -0.35 24.32 -10.66
CA TYR A 261 0.90 23.62 -10.96
C TYR A 261 1.92 23.89 -9.85
N ILE A 262 2.50 22.82 -9.33
CA ILE A 262 3.60 22.92 -8.38
C ILE A 262 4.82 23.47 -9.12
N ALA A 263 5.55 24.39 -8.49
CA ALA A 263 6.81 24.88 -9.02
C ALA A 263 7.86 23.76 -9.03
N GLU A 264 8.77 23.75 -10.00
CA GLU A 264 9.80 22.69 -10.13
C GLU A 264 10.72 22.58 -8.90
N ASP A 265 10.88 23.68 -8.17
CA ASP A 265 11.71 23.82 -6.98
C ASP A 265 10.92 23.75 -5.66
N ASP A 266 9.63 23.40 -5.69
CA ASP A 266 8.83 23.30 -4.47
C ASP A 266 9.31 22.12 -3.61
N PRO A 267 9.67 22.33 -2.32
CA PRO A 267 10.09 21.27 -1.41
C PRO A 267 9.08 20.14 -1.23
N ILE A 268 7.80 20.35 -1.56
CA ILE A 268 6.79 19.29 -1.55
C ILE A 268 7.09 18.17 -2.55
N LEU A 269 7.92 18.45 -3.56
CA LEU A 269 8.39 17.50 -4.55
C LEU A 269 9.53 16.62 -4.02
N ASP A 270 10.14 16.95 -2.88
CA ASP A 270 11.22 16.17 -2.28
C ASP A 270 10.73 14.76 -1.90
N GLY A 271 11.18 13.76 -2.68
CA GLY A 271 10.78 12.37 -2.49
C GLY A 271 9.56 11.94 -3.32
N ILE A 272 8.94 12.86 -4.07
CA ILE A 272 8.01 12.53 -5.15
C ILE A 272 8.82 12.41 -6.44
N ASP A 273 8.74 11.25 -7.10
CA ASP A 273 9.45 11.03 -8.37
C ASP A 273 8.79 11.87 -9.50
N THR A 274 9.35 13.06 -9.75
CA THR A 274 8.82 14.03 -10.71
C THR A 274 9.24 13.73 -12.14
N GLU A 275 10.23 12.87 -12.37
CA GLU A 275 10.69 12.49 -13.70
C GLU A 275 9.96 11.23 -14.17
N GLY A 276 9.08 11.40 -15.16
CA GLY A 276 8.29 10.31 -15.74
C GLY A 276 9.13 9.41 -16.60
N GLY A 277 10.03 8.63 -16.01
CA GLY A 277 10.95 7.75 -16.70
C GLY A 277 11.15 6.44 -15.95
N SER A 278 11.03 5.33 -16.68
CA SER A 278 11.54 4.03 -16.29
C SER A 278 12.94 4.10 -15.68
N ILE A 279 13.23 3.15 -14.80
CA ILE A 279 14.55 2.75 -14.28
C ILE A 279 15.62 2.88 -15.39
N GLY A 280 16.67 3.68 -15.16
CA GLY A 280 17.94 3.59 -15.91
C GLY A 280 18.60 4.90 -16.34
N GLN A 281 19.71 5.23 -15.67
CA GLN A 281 20.90 5.98 -16.13
C GLN A 281 20.77 7.45 -16.60
N ASN A 282 21.54 8.33 -15.95
CA ASN A 282 22.30 9.36 -16.68
C ASN A 282 23.81 9.22 -16.34
N PRO A 283 24.73 9.09 -17.32
CA PRO A 283 26.12 8.69 -17.08
C PRO A 283 27.11 9.85 -16.85
N ASN A 284 26.67 11.10 -16.79
CA ASN A 284 27.59 12.24 -16.74
C ASN A 284 27.11 13.27 -15.74
N ASP A 285 27.69 13.26 -14.54
CA ASP A 285 27.86 14.52 -13.83
C ASP A 285 29.24 14.53 -13.14
N ASP A 286 30.10 15.35 -13.73
CA ASP A 286 31.49 15.63 -13.40
C ASP A 286 31.48 16.84 -12.47
N GLY A 287 31.80 16.58 -11.20
CA GLY A 287 31.63 17.55 -10.13
C GLY A 287 32.53 18.77 -10.26
N THR A 288 32.09 19.88 -9.67
CA THR A 288 32.96 20.74 -8.85
C THR A 288 32.14 21.75 -8.04
N ASN A 289 32.31 21.66 -6.72
CA ASN A 289 32.23 22.71 -5.69
C ASN A 289 30.93 23.50 -5.46
N GLY A 290 30.42 23.34 -4.23
CA GLY A 290 30.04 24.46 -3.36
C GLY A 290 28.61 24.41 -2.83
N ASP A 291 28.46 24.04 -1.56
CA ASP A 291 27.27 24.27 -0.71
C ASP A 291 25.90 24.11 -1.39
N ASP A 292 25.44 22.87 -1.60
CA ASP A 292 24.05 22.59 -1.97
C ASP A 292 23.56 21.29 -1.33
N ASP A 293 22.26 21.30 -1.00
CA ASP A 293 21.45 20.30 -0.30
C ASP A 293 21.28 18.98 -1.08
N HIS A 294 22.36 18.48 -1.68
CA HIS A 294 22.38 17.19 -2.34
C HIS A 294 22.41 16.08 -1.29
N PRO A 295 21.63 15.00 -1.48
CA PRO A 295 21.71 13.84 -0.61
C PRO A 295 23.15 13.31 -0.60
N GLU A 296 23.83 13.44 0.54
CA GLU A 296 25.19 12.92 0.69
C GLU A 296 25.14 11.40 0.58
N ASN A 297 25.71 10.87 -0.51
CA ASN A 297 25.76 9.45 -0.80
C ASN A 297 26.81 8.77 0.10
N LEU A 298 26.37 7.78 0.87
CA LEU A 298 27.20 6.87 1.65
C LEU A 298 27.32 5.54 0.90
N TYR A 299 28.53 5.01 0.74
CA TYR A 299 28.78 3.78 0.00
C TYR A 299 29.15 2.64 0.94
N VAL A 300 28.61 1.45 0.65
CA VAL A 300 28.95 0.18 1.32
C VAL A 300 29.52 -0.76 0.27
N ALA A 301 30.64 -1.40 0.56
CA ALA A 301 31.32 -2.33 -0.35
C ALA A 301 31.99 -3.48 0.41
N MET A 302 32.13 -4.64 -0.24
CA MET A 302 32.78 -5.82 0.36
C MET A 302 34.27 -5.60 0.69
N ASP A 303 34.94 -4.74 -0.07
CA ASP A 303 36.33 -4.33 0.10
C ASP A 303 36.47 -3.01 0.91
N GLY A 304 35.35 -2.52 1.47
CA GLY A 304 35.32 -1.33 2.29
C GLY A 304 35.92 -1.52 3.69
N ASN A 305 35.90 -0.45 4.48
CA ASN A 305 36.32 -0.44 5.88
C ASN A 305 35.44 0.51 6.68
N ASP A 306 34.94 0.09 7.85
CA ASP A 306 34.06 0.92 8.68
C ASP A 306 34.77 2.11 9.34
N ALA A 307 36.11 2.17 9.27
CA ALA A 307 36.91 3.34 9.60
C ALA A 307 36.95 4.39 8.47
N ASN A 308 36.51 4.05 7.25
CA ASN A 308 36.47 4.99 6.14
C ASN A 308 35.39 6.07 6.34
N SER A 309 35.37 7.06 5.46
CA SER A 309 34.36 8.13 5.48
C SER A 309 33.00 7.72 4.88
N GLY A 310 32.95 6.59 4.16
CA GLY A 310 31.77 6.17 3.41
C GLY A 310 31.63 6.84 2.05
N SER A 311 32.68 7.48 1.53
CA SER A 311 32.67 8.04 0.18
C SER A 311 32.73 6.93 -0.88
N LYS A 312 32.49 7.28 -2.15
CA LYS A 312 32.62 6.34 -3.27
C LYS A 312 34.02 5.71 -3.32
N THR A 313 35.09 6.47 -3.09
CA THR A 313 36.46 5.95 -3.12
C THR A 313 36.89 5.25 -1.84
N ASN A 314 36.25 5.57 -0.71
CA ASN A 314 36.52 4.96 0.60
C ASN A 314 35.19 4.51 1.24
N PRO A 315 34.59 3.40 0.76
CA PRO A 315 33.28 2.92 1.23
C PRO A 315 33.39 2.27 2.62
N PHE A 316 32.27 2.21 3.34
CA PHE A 316 32.12 1.40 4.55
C PHE A 316 32.13 -0.09 4.19
N ALA A 317 32.52 -0.95 5.15
CA ALA A 317 32.44 -2.40 5.00
C ALA A 317 31.03 -2.92 5.31
N THR A 318 30.35 -2.29 6.28
CA THR A 318 29.08 -2.78 6.81
C THR A 318 27.92 -1.83 6.53
N LEU A 319 26.74 -2.42 6.36
CA LEU A 319 25.50 -1.66 6.26
C LEU A 319 25.16 -0.99 7.60
N GLN A 320 25.49 -1.63 8.73
CA GLN A 320 25.26 -1.06 10.06
C GLN A 320 25.96 0.29 10.20
N LYS A 321 27.25 0.36 9.84
CA LYS A 321 28.01 1.60 9.92
C LYS A 321 27.40 2.72 9.06
N ALA A 322 26.97 2.37 7.85
CA ALA A 322 26.31 3.32 6.96
C ALA A 322 24.98 3.84 7.54
N LEU A 323 24.18 2.98 8.17
CA LEU A 323 22.93 3.37 8.83
C LEU A 323 23.19 4.31 10.02
N ASP A 324 24.20 4.03 10.84
CA ASP A 324 24.56 4.86 12.00
C ASP A 324 24.96 6.28 11.54
N VAL A 325 25.80 6.36 10.50
CA VAL A 325 26.25 7.64 9.92
C VAL A 325 25.10 8.37 9.24
N ALA A 326 24.27 7.66 8.48
CA ALA A 326 23.08 8.24 7.85
C ALA A 326 22.13 8.83 8.90
N ASN A 327 21.88 8.13 9.99
CA ASN A 327 21.02 8.63 11.07
C ASN A 327 21.59 9.91 11.70
N GLY A 328 22.91 9.96 11.97
CA GLY A 328 23.56 11.16 12.48
C GLY A 328 23.37 12.37 11.56
N LYS A 329 23.46 12.18 10.24
CA LYS A 329 23.19 13.24 9.24
C LYS A 329 21.72 13.66 9.23
N ARG A 330 20.80 12.70 9.30
CA ARG A 330 19.35 12.98 9.34
C ARG A 330 18.95 13.76 10.58
N GLN A 331 19.58 13.51 11.72
CA GLN A 331 19.38 14.31 12.93
C GLN A 331 19.86 15.76 12.78
N GLN A 332 20.74 16.04 11.82
CA GLN A 332 21.17 17.39 11.46
C GLN A 332 20.28 18.03 10.39
N GLY A 333 19.14 17.41 10.04
CA GLY A 333 18.22 17.92 9.04
C GLY A 333 18.58 17.57 7.59
N LYS A 334 19.58 16.72 7.36
CA LYS A 334 20.02 16.34 6.01
C LYS A 334 19.38 15.05 5.48
N ASN A 335 19.08 15.03 4.19
CA ASN A 335 18.76 13.81 3.46
C ASN A 335 19.97 12.86 3.40
N ALA A 336 19.71 11.54 3.42
CA ALA A 336 20.78 10.55 3.31
C ALA A 336 20.44 9.45 2.31
N THR A 337 21.43 9.05 1.51
CA THR A 337 21.33 7.91 0.61
C THR A 337 22.47 6.94 0.89
N ILE A 338 22.15 5.67 1.12
CA ILE A 338 23.10 4.57 1.23
C ILE A 338 23.08 3.79 -0.08
N ILE A 339 24.23 3.69 -0.75
CA ILE A 339 24.44 2.93 -1.97
C ILE A 339 25.28 1.69 -1.63
N VAL A 340 24.69 0.52 -1.82
CA VAL A 340 25.35 -0.77 -1.58
C VAL A 340 25.90 -1.29 -2.89
N ARG A 341 27.22 -1.41 -2.99
CA ARG A 341 27.90 -1.93 -4.17
C ARG A 341 27.60 -3.40 -4.42
N ASP A 342 27.85 -3.82 -5.64
CA ASP A 342 27.76 -5.21 -6.05
C ASP A 342 28.60 -6.12 -5.15
N GLY A 343 28.02 -7.24 -4.73
CA GLY A 343 28.69 -8.15 -3.80
C GLY A 343 27.74 -9.05 -3.04
N THR A 344 28.33 -10.02 -2.34
CA THR A 344 27.62 -10.92 -1.43
C THR A 344 27.94 -10.56 0.01
N TYR A 345 26.93 -10.09 0.74
CA TYR A 345 27.03 -9.59 2.09
C TYR A 345 26.41 -10.58 3.08
N LYS A 346 27.27 -11.17 3.93
CA LYS A 346 26.86 -12.05 5.04
C LYS A 346 26.84 -11.26 6.34
N GLN A 347 25.92 -10.31 6.42
CA GLN A 347 25.78 -9.41 7.57
C GLN A 347 24.31 -9.12 7.83
N ALA A 348 24.03 -8.67 9.04
CA ALA A 348 22.75 -8.12 9.45
C ALA A 348 22.97 -6.71 10.01
N ALA A 349 22.02 -5.82 9.77
CA ALA A 349 22.00 -4.48 10.32
C ALA A 349 20.66 -4.26 11.05
N SER A 350 20.72 -3.65 12.23
CA SER A 350 19.55 -3.37 13.05
C SER A 350 19.61 -1.98 13.66
N VAL A 351 18.53 -1.23 13.47
CA VAL A 351 18.36 0.09 14.08
C VAL A 351 16.94 0.25 14.61
N GLN A 352 16.86 0.93 15.75
CA GLN A 352 15.62 1.37 16.35
C GLN A 352 15.73 2.87 16.60
N TRP A 353 14.98 3.63 15.83
CA TRP A 353 14.97 5.10 15.87
C TRP A 353 13.63 5.59 16.41
N GLY A 354 13.62 6.82 16.93
CA GLY A 354 12.39 7.46 17.39
C GLY A 354 11.42 7.75 16.24
N THR A 355 10.18 8.14 16.59
CA THR A 355 9.12 8.49 15.63
C THR A 355 9.20 9.92 15.09
N SER A 356 10.30 10.63 15.36
CA SER A 356 10.54 12.00 14.90
C SER A 356 10.50 12.10 13.37
N SER A 357 9.99 13.24 12.87
CA SER A 357 10.02 13.60 11.44
C SER A 357 11.47 13.85 10.99
N LEU A 358 12.20 12.77 10.70
CA LEU A 358 13.54 12.83 10.16
C LEU A 358 13.47 12.98 8.63
N PRO A 359 14.38 13.76 8.00
CA PRO A 359 14.53 13.84 6.55
C PRO A 359 14.65 12.44 5.92
N PRO A 360 14.24 12.20 4.67
CA PRO A 360 14.28 10.88 4.04
C PRO A 360 15.62 10.12 4.12
N LEU A 361 15.53 8.79 4.26
CA LEU A 361 16.63 7.84 4.05
C LEU A 361 16.33 6.93 2.87
N LYS A 362 17.23 6.88 1.89
CA LYS A 362 17.19 5.91 0.78
C LYS A 362 18.29 4.88 0.96
N ILE A 363 17.96 3.59 0.87
CA ILE A 363 18.93 2.48 0.83
C ILE A 363 18.75 1.80 -0.53
N LYS A 364 19.79 1.77 -1.36
CA LYS A 364 19.68 1.18 -2.70
C LYS A 364 20.90 0.36 -3.08
N ALA A 365 20.71 -0.62 -3.95
CA ALA A 365 21.82 -1.24 -4.68
C ALA A 365 22.45 -0.22 -5.66
N GLU A 366 23.75 -0.33 -5.90
CA GLU A 366 24.43 0.38 -7.01
C GLU A 366 23.91 -0.12 -8.36
N ASN A 367 23.91 -1.44 -8.54
CA ASN A 367 23.24 -2.11 -9.65
C ASN A 367 22.13 -3.03 -9.13
N GLU A 368 20.97 -2.97 -9.76
CA GLU A 368 19.79 -3.72 -9.33
C GLU A 368 20.07 -5.23 -9.18
N HIS A 369 19.72 -5.75 -8.00
CA HIS A 369 19.88 -7.12 -7.52
C HIS A 369 21.32 -7.65 -7.45
N GLN A 370 22.34 -6.82 -7.64
CA GLN A 370 23.75 -7.24 -7.55
C GLN A 370 24.32 -7.08 -6.14
N ALA A 371 23.68 -6.31 -5.27
CA ALA A 371 23.93 -6.32 -3.82
C ALA A 371 23.09 -7.43 -3.16
N ILE A 372 23.74 -8.57 -2.87
CA ILE A 372 23.10 -9.80 -2.39
C ILE A 372 23.36 -9.99 -0.90
N PHE A 373 22.34 -9.84 -0.07
CA PHE A 373 22.38 -10.21 1.34
C PHE A 373 22.05 -11.68 1.51
N VAL A 374 22.89 -12.42 2.25
CA VAL A 374 22.73 -13.87 2.45
C VAL A 374 22.50 -14.16 3.92
N GLY A 375 21.32 -14.70 4.22
CA GLY A 375 20.87 -15.08 5.55
C GLY A 375 21.19 -16.52 5.94
N SER A 376 21.74 -17.31 5.01
CA SER A 376 21.96 -18.74 5.15
C SER A 376 23.43 -19.13 5.28
N GLU A 377 23.68 -20.23 5.97
CA GLU A 377 24.98 -20.90 6.05
C GLU A 377 24.85 -22.38 5.74
N LYS A 378 25.97 -23.00 5.35
CA LYS A 378 26.03 -24.43 5.09
C LYS A 378 25.63 -25.20 6.35
N ILE A 379 24.85 -26.27 6.18
CA ILE A 379 24.50 -27.15 7.30
C ILE A 379 25.76 -27.75 7.94
N SER A 380 25.64 -28.11 9.21
CA SER A 380 26.75 -28.63 10.01
C SER A 380 27.24 -29.96 9.45
N GLY A 381 28.56 -30.17 9.42
CA GLY A 381 29.16 -31.39 8.84
C GLY A 381 28.82 -32.70 9.58
N ASN A 382 28.25 -32.62 10.79
CA ASN A 382 27.80 -33.76 11.58
C ASN A 382 26.33 -34.15 11.32
N ILE A 383 25.61 -33.41 10.46
CA ILE A 383 24.25 -33.79 10.04
C ILE A 383 24.35 -34.91 9.01
N SER A 384 23.75 -36.07 9.33
CA SER A 384 23.57 -37.17 8.39
C SER A 384 22.11 -37.26 7.96
N TRP A 385 21.89 -37.76 6.75
CA TRP A 385 20.57 -37.87 6.14
C TRP A 385 20.23 -39.34 5.92
N GLN A 386 19.06 -39.76 6.38
CA GLN A 386 18.54 -41.10 6.17
C GLN A 386 17.35 -41.04 5.21
N ASN A 387 17.38 -41.85 4.15
CA ASN A 387 16.21 -42.00 3.27
C ASN A 387 15.08 -42.69 4.06
N PHE A 388 13.94 -42.02 4.14
CA PHE A 388 12.74 -42.43 4.88
C PHE A 388 11.65 -43.04 3.96
N GLY A 389 11.97 -43.20 2.67
CA GLY A 389 11.07 -43.68 1.62
C GLY A 389 10.62 -42.56 0.67
N GLN A 390 10.28 -42.93 -0.57
CA GLN A 390 9.74 -42.00 -1.60
C GLN A 390 10.61 -40.75 -1.81
N ASP A 391 11.94 -40.91 -1.81
CA ASP A 391 12.92 -39.81 -1.92
C ASP A 391 12.82 -38.73 -0.84
N ILE A 392 12.21 -39.06 0.30
CA ILE A 392 12.18 -38.19 1.48
C ILE A 392 13.38 -38.53 2.35
N TYR A 393 14.11 -37.52 2.79
CA TYR A 393 15.28 -37.68 3.65
C TYR A 393 15.03 -37.01 5.00
N LYS A 394 15.30 -37.74 6.08
CA LYS A 394 15.22 -37.26 7.45
C LYS A 394 16.63 -36.94 7.96
N ALA A 395 16.82 -35.78 8.55
CA ALA A 395 18.07 -35.40 9.19
C ALA A 395 18.27 -36.12 10.53
N SER A 396 19.53 -36.39 10.90
CA SER A 396 19.89 -36.95 12.21
C SER A 396 19.60 -36.02 13.39
N ASN A 397 19.52 -34.72 13.14
CA ASN A 397 19.11 -33.69 14.08
C ASN A 397 18.21 -32.67 13.37
N ALA A 398 17.17 -32.19 14.07
CA ALA A 398 16.29 -31.15 13.58
C ALA A 398 16.98 -29.79 13.43
N LYS A 399 17.96 -29.51 14.30
CA LYS A 399 18.76 -28.29 14.24
C LYS A 399 19.95 -28.51 13.32
N LEU A 400 19.81 -28.09 12.05
CA LEU A 400 20.79 -28.34 10.99
C LEU A 400 22.07 -27.48 11.13
N HIS A 401 21.98 -26.36 11.85
CA HIS A 401 23.11 -25.45 12.13
C HIS A 401 23.03 -24.90 13.57
N PRO A 402 24.14 -24.67 14.30
CA PRO A 402 24.09 -24.17 15.68
C PRO A 402 23.36 -22.83 15.81
N ASN A 403 23.47 -22.00 14.78
CA ASN A 403 22.83 -20.68 14.69
C ASN A 403 21.56 -20.69 13.83
N MET A 404 21.00 -21.86 13.51
CA MET A 404 19.75 -21.96 12.76
C MET A 404 18.66 -21.14 13.44
N VAL A 405 17.98 -20.28 12.68
CA VAL A 405 16.84 -19.51 13.18
C VAL A 405 15.72 -20.48 13.55
N GLU A 406 15.13 -20.30 14.73
CA GLU A 406 14.02 -21.15 15.17
C GLU A 406 12.73 -20.80 14.44
N ALA A 407 11.85 -21.78 14.29
CA ALA A 407 10.52 -21.52 13.78
C ALA A 407 9.75 -20.63 14.77
N VAL A 408 9.26 -19.50 14.30
CA VAL A 408 8.39 -18.62 15.08
C VAL A 408 6.96 -19.05 14.83
N THR A 409 6.25 -19.43 15.89
CA THR A 409 4.81 -19.71 15.87
C THR A 409 4.09 -18.71 16.75
N ASP A 410 3.58 -17.64 16.15
CA ASP A 410 2.60 -16.74 16.78
C ASP A 410 1.19 -17.14 16.34
N TYR A 411 0.48 -17.82 17.23
CA TYR A 411 -0.92 -18.21 16.99
C TYR A 411 -1.89 -17.01 17.04
N SER A 412 -1.47 -15.88 17.63
CA SER A 412 -2.27 -14.65 17.67
C SER A 412 -2.17 -13.87 16.36
N ASN A 413 -1.06 -14.02 15.62
CA ASN A 413 -0.87 -13.48 14.29
C ASN A 413 -0.19 -14.49 13.36
N PRO A 414 -0.97 -15.33 12.64
CA PRO A 414 -0.42 -16.40 11.83
C PRO A 414 0.43 -15.89 10.64
N TYR A 415 0.38 -14.60 10.32
CA TYR A 415 1.23 -13.93 9.33
C TYR A 415 2.66 -13.66 9.82
N GLN A 416 2.90 -13.74 11.13
CA GLN A 416 4.24 -13.65 11.72
C GLN A 416 4.90 -15.02 11.87
N ASN A 417 4.21 -16.10 11.47
CA ASN A 417 4.78 -17.42 11.50
C ASN A 417 5.86 -17.55 10.42
N SER A 418 7.09 -17.77 10.86
CA SER A 418 8.23 -17.96 9.97
C SER A 418 8.97 -19.24 10.33
N VAL A 419 9.56 -19.85 9.32
CA VAL A 419 10.40 -21.04 9.44
C VAL A 419 11.75 -20.76 8.79
N PRO A 420 12.85 -21.37 9.28
CA PRO A 420 14.15 -21.22 8.66
C PRO A 420 14.11 -21.73 7.23
N ALA A 421 14.54 -20.90 6.26
CA ALA A 421 14.62 -21.36 4.88
C ALA A 421 15.69 -22.44 4.75
N LEU A 422 15.38 -23.43 3.91
CA LEU A 422 16.31 -24.49 3.55
C LEU A 422 16.59 -24.40 2.07
N LEU A 423 17.86 -24.32 1.72
CA LEU A 423 18.32 -24.18 0.34
C LEU A 423 19.05 -25.44 -0.06
N MET A 424 18.84 -25.87 -1.29
CA MET A 424 19.56 -27.00 -1.89
C MET A 424 20.08 -26.58 -3.25
N ASN A 425 21.40 -26.60 -3.40
CA ASN A 425 22.11 -26.12 -4.60
C ASN A 425 21.75 -24.67 -4.96
N GLY A 426 21.46 -23.85 -3.94
CA GLY A 426 21.12 -22.44 -4.08
C GLY A 426 19.64 -22.16 -4.37
N GLU A 427 18.79 -23.18 -4.56
CA GLU A 427 17.34 -23.04 -4.67
C GLU A 427 16.67 -23.19 -3.30
N VAL A 428 15.71 -22.33 -2.97
CA VAL A 428 14.93 -22.43 -1.74
C VAL A 428 13.85 -23.49 -1.88
N LEU A 429 13.76 -24.38 -0.90
CA LEU A 429 12.72 -25.40 -0.82
C LEU A 429 11.42 -24.80 -0.25
N ASN A 430 10.28 -25.34 -0.68
CA ASN A 430 8.98 -24.94 -0.16
C ASN A 430 8.73 -25.56 1.22
N PHE A 431 8.35 -24.76 2.20
CA PHE A 431 7.87 -25.31 3.47
C PHE A 431 6.49 -25.96 3.29
N THR A 432 6.30 -27.15 3.84
CA THR A 432 5.00 -27.84 3.85
C THR A 432 4.86 -28.79 5.04
N GLN A 433 3.62 -28.99 5.50
CA GLN A 433 3.28 -30.02 6.48
C GLN A 433 3.14 -31.42 5.85
N ALA A 434 3.04 -31.50 4.51
CA ALA A 434 2.86 -32.74 3.77
C ALA A 434 4.04 -32.98 2.82
N VAL A 435 5.26 -33.06 3.37
CA VAL A 435 6.53 -33.15 2.61
C VAL A 435 6.54 -34.30 1.59
N GLN A 436 5.84 -35.40 1.90
CA GLN A 436 5.67 -36.56 1.04
C GLN A 436 4.89 -36.30 -0.27
N GLN A 437 4.10 -35.23 -0.34
CA GLN A 437 3.24 -34.93 -1.48
C GLN A 437 3.87 -33.93 -2.46
N THR A 438 4.97 -33.28 -2.08
CA THR A 438 5.51 -32.15 -2.83
C THR A 438 7.02 -32.27 -2.95
N ALA A 439 7.52 -32.60 -4.15
CA ALA A 439 8.95 -32.53 -4.43
C ALA A 439 9.45 -31.08 -4.41
N GLY A 440 10.70 -30.85 -4.04
CA GLY A 440 11.25 -29.52 -3.80
C GLY A 440 10.71 -28.87 -2.52
N SER A 441 10.40 -29.68 -1.51
CA SER A 441 9.81 -29.20 -0.24
C SER A 441 10.55 -29.70 0.99
N TYR A 442 10.25 -29.11 2.13
CA TYR A 442 10.76 -29.53 3.43
C TYR A 442 9.73 -29.32 4.54
N PHE A 443 9.95 -30.06 5.62
CA PHE A 443 9.25 -29.91 6.89
C PHE A 443 10.28 -29.72 8.00
N VAL A 444 10.01 -28.81 8.92
CA VAL A 444 10.84 -28.57 10.10
C VAL A 444 9.98 -28.39 11.35
N SER A 445 10.34 -29.08 12.42
CA SER A 445 9.84 -28.91 13.78
C SER A 445 11.01 -28.94 14.77
N PRO A 446 10.79 -28.66 16.06
CA PRO A 446 11.85 -28.79 17.07
C PRO A 446 12.46 -30.20 17.17
N GLN A 447 11.78 -31.24 16.69
CA GLN A 447 12.19 -32.65 16.83
C GLN A 447 12.64 -33.29 15.52
N ILE A 448 12.25 -32.74 14.38
CA ILE A 448 12.53 -33.37 13.09
C ILE A 448 12.67 -32.37 11.96
N THR A 449 13.59 -32.67 11.05
CA THR A 449 13.67 -32.03 9.73
C THR A 449 13.62 -33.10 8.66
N MET A 450 12.73 -32.92 7.71
CA MET A 450 12.59 -33.77 6.54
C MET A 450 12.66 -32.92 5.27
N VAL A 451 13.21 -33.50 4.21
CA VAL A 451 13.27 -32.87 2.89
C VAL A 451 12.83 -33.85 1.82
N HIS A 452 12.14 -33.34 0.82
CA HIS A 452 11.81 -34.04 -0.41
C HIS A 452 12.46 -33.29 -1.57
N PRO A 453 13.70 -33.64 -1.96
CA PRO A 453 14.43 -32.95 -3.01
C PRO A 453 13.72 -33.03 -4.36
N LYS A 454 13.82 -31.99 -5.20
CA LYS A 454 13.13 -31.93 -6.50
C LYS A 454 13.58 -33.03 -7.49
N ASN A 455 14.84 -33.43 -7.41
CA ASN A 455 15.46 -34.39 -8.34
C ASN A 455 15.86 -35.71 -7.65
N GLY A 456 15.31 -36.02 -6.47
CA GLY A 456 15.66 -37.20 -5.67
C GLY A 456 17.09 -37.24 -5.11
N ALA A 457 17.96 -36.30 -5.53
CA ALA A 457 19.34 -36.19 -5.08
C ALA A 457 19.41 -36.04 -3.57
N ALA A 458 20.21 -36.90 -2.93
CA ALA A 458 20.36 -36.86 -1.48
C ALA A 458 20.91 -35.49 -1.02
N PRO A 459 20.41 -34.95 0.10
CA PRO A 459 20.93 -33.70 0.65
C PRO A 459 22.43 -33.78 0.99
N SER A 460 22.92 -34.97 1.37
CA SER A 460 24.33 -35.22 1.67
C SER A 460 25.27 -35.00 0.48
N SER A 461 24.78 -35.13 -0.75
CA SER A 461 25.53 -34.88 -1.99
C SER A 461 25.27 -33.49 -2.58
N SER A 462 24.44 -32.67 -1.93
CA SER A 462 24.03 -31.34 -2.40
C SER A 462 24.67 -30.24 -1.57
N ASN A 463 24.79 -29.03 -2.12
CA ASN A 463 25.13 -27.85 -1.32
C ASN A 463 23.88 -27.40 -0.55
N THR A 464 23.70 -27.92 0.66
CA THR A 464 22.57 -27.58 1.52
C THR A 464 22.93 -26.48 2.51
N GLU A 465 22.10 -25.43 2.54
CA GLU A 465 22.25 -24.28 3.44
C GLU A 465 20.94 -24.06 4.21
N VAL A 466 21.03 -23.49 5.41
CA VAL A 466 19.87 -23.16 6.25
C VAL A 466 19.98 -21.72 6.77
N SER A 467 18.86 -21.04 6.95
CA SER A 467 18.84 -19.69 7.54
C SER A 467 19.45 -19.65 8.93
N VAL A 468 20.38 -18.73 9.14
CA VAL A 468 21.03 -18.43 10.42
C VAL A 468 20.83 -16.99 10.88
N PHE A 469 20.42 -16.09 9.98
CA PHE A 469 20.05 -14.72 10.32
C PHE A 469 18.53 -14.54 10.21
N PRO A 470 17.87 -13.87 11.18
CA PRO A 470 16.44 -13.60 11.09
C PRO A 470 16.11 -12.56 10.01
N SER A 471 17.01 -11.60 9.77
CA SER A 471 16.84 -10.53 8.79
C SER A 471 18.21 -9.98 8.36
N ALA A 472 18.30 -9.46 7.14
CA ALA A 472 19.42 -8.65 6.67
C ALA A 472 19.34 -7.23 7.24
N ILE A 473 18.13 -6.66 7.23
CA ILE A 473 17.88 -5.28 7.61
C ILE A 473 16.69 -5.27 8.56
N LYS A 474 16.92 -4.77 9.77
CA LYS A 474 15.89 -4.52 10.77
C LYS A 474 15.81 -3.04 11.07
N ILE A 475 14.71 -2.39 10.69
CA ILE A 475 14.52 -0.95 10.89
C ILE A 475 13.16 -0.73 11.56
N SER A 476 13.18 -0.09 12.72
CA SER A 476 11.97 0.37 13.40
C SER A 476 12.03 1.87 13.65
N GLY A 477 10.98 2.59 13.25
CA GLY A 477 10.88 4.04 13.39
C GLY A 477 11.68 4.84 12.35
N GLY A 478 11.96 6.11 12.65
CA GLY A 478 12.85 6.96 11.86
C GLY A 478 12.26 7.55 10.58
N GLY A 479 10.96 7.81 10.51
CA GLY A 479 10.34 8.62 9.45
C GLY A 479 10.29 7.96 8.06
N ALA A 480 10.51 8.76 7.00
CA ALA A 480 10.45 8.32 5.62
C ALA A 480 11.71 7.53 5.22
N ILE A 481 11.57 6.22 5.00
CA ILE A 481 12.67 5.33 4.63
C ILE A 481 12.26 4.52 3.40
N SER A 482 13.17 4.36 2.44
CA SER A 482 12.97 3.46 1.30
C SER A 482 14.15 2.51 1.08
N ILE A 483 13.85 1.29 0.66
CA ILE A 483 14.80 0.23 0.30
C ILE A 483 14.54 -0.18 -1.15
N ASN A 484 15.55 -0.11 -2.01
CA ASN A 484 15.40 -0.35 -3.43
C ASN A 484 16.48 -1.29 -4.01
N GLY A 485 16.09 -2.21 -4.89
CA GLY A 485 17.02 -2.91 -5.76
C GLY A 485 17.92 -3.95 -5.07
N LEU A 486 17.76 -4.24 -3.78
CA LEU A 486 18.56 -5.24 -3.07
C LEU A 486 18.07 -6.66 -3.35
N ARG A 487 18.96 -7.65 -3.25
CA ARG A 487 18.59 -9.08 -3.28
C ARG A 487 18.80 -9.69 -1.91
N PHE A 488 17.81 -10.42 -1.41
CA PHE A 488 17.85 -11.17 -0.16
C PHE A 488 17.76 -12.66 -0.47
N LYS A 489 18.66 -13.45 0.08
CA LYS A 489 18.71 -14.91 -0.14
C LYS A 489 18.82 -15.65 1.18
N GLY A 490 17.99 -16.68 1.36
CA GLY A 490 18.16 -17.65 2.44
C GLY A 490 17.88 -17.12 3.85
N TYR A 491 17.00 -16.13 3.95
CA TYR A 491 16.39 -15.70 5.21
C TYR A 491 15.14 -16.55 5.51
N PRO A 492 14.61 -16.54 6.75
CA PRO A 492 13.38 -17.27 7.08
C PRO A 492 12.25 -16.99 6.08
N ILE A 493 11.37 -17.95 5.87
CA ILE A 493 10.21 -17.83 4.97
C ILE A 493 8.91 -18.00 5.76
N SER A 494 7.80 -17.51 5.20
CA SER A 494 6.47 -17.73 5.78
C SER A 494 6.18 -19.23 5.93
N SER A 495 5.63 -19.62 7.08
CA SER A 495 5.14 -20.99 7.29
C SER A 495 3.79 -21.25 6.59
N LEU A 496 3.14 -20.20 6.08
CA LEU A 496 1.88 -20.29 5.37
C LEU A 496 2.12 -20.24 3.86
N PRO A 497 1.38 -21.03 3.06
CA PRO A 497 1.35 -20.88 1.60
C PRO A 497 1.04 -19.43 1.24
N SER A 498 1.85 -18.84 0.36
CA SER A 498 1.81 -17.44 -0.06
C SER A 498 0.41 -17.02 -0.53
N GLY A 499 -0.37 -16.38 0.35
CA GLY A 499 -1.78 -16.13 0.10
C GLY A 499 -2.23 -14.68 0.06
N THR A 500 -1.59 -13.73 0.75
CA THR A 500 -2.17 -12.37 0.83
C THR A 500 -1.19 -11.23 1.14
N VAL A 501 -0.03 -11.50 1.76
CA VAL A 501 1.01 -10.49 1.97
C VAL A 501 2.36 -11.09 1.58
N PRO A 502 3.13 -10.48 0.67
CA PRO A 502 4.46 -10.99 0.34
C PRO A 502 5.34 -10.87 1.58
N PHE A 503 5.65 -12.01 2.20
CA PHE A 503 6.62 -12.09 3.28
C PHE A 503 7.98 -11.62 2.74
N LYS A 504 8.44 -10.44 3.18
CA LYS A 504 9.68 -9.81 2.71
C LYS A 504 10.88 -10.47 3.39
N SER A 505 11.18 -11.72 3.02
CA SER A 505 12.24 -12.52 3.62
C SER A 505 13.57 -11.77 3.68
N GLY A 506 14.11 -11.55 4.88
CA GLY A 506 15.33 -10.78 5.08
C GLY A 506 15.12 -9.30 5.42
N LEU A 507 13.88 -8.81 5.45
CA LEU A 507 13.54 -7.47 5.95
C LEU A 507 12.61 -7.58 7.16
N ASP A 508 13.02 -6.99 8.27
CA ASP A 508 12.19 -6.76 9.47
C ASP A 508 12.00 -5.25 9.63
N VAL A 509 11.10 -4.69 8.84
CA VAL A 509 10.89 -3.24 8.72
C VAL A 509 9.44 -2.87 9.03
N SER A 510 9.23 -1.70 9.63
CA SER A 510 7.88 -1.18 9.88
C SER A 510 7.13 -0.85 8.58
N ASP A 511 5.79 -0.87 8.62
CA ASP A 511 4.92 -0.67 7.45
C ASP A 511 5.18 0.62 6.66
N ASN A 512 5.75 1.65 7.31
CA ASN A 512 6.08 2.94 6.69
C ASN A 512 7.40 2.92 5.88
N VAL A 513 8.12 1.80 5.85
CA VAL A 513 9.32 1.65 5.02
C VAL A 513 8.92 1.21 3.62
N GLY A 514 9.13 2.08 2.63
CA GLY A 514 8.89 1.77 1.23
C GLY A 514 9.90 0.72 0.74
N VAL A 515 9.43 -0.38 0.17
CA VAL A 515 10.31 -1.42 -0.39
C VAL A 515 9.93 -1.62 -1.86
N ALA A 516 10.87 -1.40 -2.76
CA ALA A 516 10.65 -1.46 -4.20
C ALA A 516 11.78 -2.22 -4.90
N ASN A 517 11.48 -2.90 -6.00
CA ASN A 517 12.46 -3.59 -6.86
C ASN A 517 13.43 -4.53 -6.12
N CYS A 518 13.05 -5.03 -4.94
CA CYS A 518 13.88 -5.97 -4.19
C CYS A 518 13.54 -7.40 -4.62
N LEU A 519 14.54 -8.26 -4.67
CA LEU A 519 14.39 -9.67 -5.01
C LEU A 519 14.55 -10.54 -3.78
N PHE A 520 13.50 -11.26 -3.41
CA PHE A 520 13.48 -12.17 -2.26
C PHE A 520 13.58 -13.61 -2.76
N LYS A 521 14.66 -14.32 -2.39
CA LYS A 521 14.94 -15.69 -2.85
C LYS A 521 15.07 -16.68 -1.72
#